data_AF-T1GZ51-F1
#
_entry.id   AF-T1GZ51-F1
#
_cell.length_a   1.000
_cell.length_b   1.000
_cell.length_c   1.000
_cell.angle_alpha   90.00
_cell.angle_beta   90.00
_cell.angle_gamma   90.00
#
_symmetry.space_group_name_H-M   'P 1'
#
loop_
_entity.id
_entity.type
_entity.pdbx_description
1 polymer ?
#
loop_
_entity_poly.entity_id
_entity_poly.type
_entity_poly.pdbx_seq_one_letter_code
_entity_poly.pdbx_strand_id
1 'polypeptide(L)'
;SYDFKCGGSLISPRYVLTAAHCLSNTLYLLKYNFKCFFSLNRISVRLGEHTLDNDEDCRVSPSGRRRCAPPVKDVSIEMQIKHPQYDKNKKINDIALLRLSESIPLNDRG
;
A
#
# COMPACT_ATOMS: atom_id res chain seq x y z
N SER A 1 2.81 -15.36 -9.02
CA SER A 1 3.74 -14.84 -8.00
C SER A 1 3.57 -13.33 -7.96
N TYR A 2 3.21 -12.77 -6.80
CA TYR A 2 3.15 -11.32 -6.60
C TYR A 2 4.56 -10.80 -6.32
N ASP A 3 4.90 -9.63 -6.85
CA ASP A 3 6.23 -9.04 -6.71
C ASP A 3 6.10 -7.73 -5.92
N PHE A 4 6.40 -7.80 -4.62
CA PHE A 4 6.32 -6.65 -3.72
C PHE A 4 7.53 -5.73 -3.91
N LYS A 5 7.32 -4.61 -4.60
CA LYS A 5 8.38 -3.66 -4.95
C LYS A 5 8.69 -2.62 -3.88
N CYS A 6 7.73 -2.34 -2.99
CA CYS A 6 7.82 -1.28 -2.00
C CYS A 6 6.97 -1.59 -0.76
N GLY A 7 7.29 -0.91 0.33
CA GLY A 7 6.50 -0.89 1.56
C GLY A 7 5.74 0.42 1.78
N GLY A 8 4.98 0.46 2.85
CA GLY A 8 4.25 1.63 3.30
C GLY A 8 3.66 1.43 4.69
N SER A 9 3.03 2.46 5.23
CA SER A 9 2.40 2.43 6.54
C SER A 9 0.98 2.94 6.44
N LEU A 10 0.01 2.17 6.94
CA LEU A 10 -1.37 2.63 7.06
C LEU A 10 -1.42 3.71 8.15
N ILE A 11 -1.74 4.95 7.77
CA ILE A 11 -1.78 6.10 8.69
C ILE A 11 -3.22 6.54 9.03
N SER A 12 -4.19 6.01 8.29
CA SER A 12 -5.63 6.15 8.57
C SER A 12 -6.39 5.03 7.87
N PRO A 13 -7.69 4.82 8.15
CA PRO A 13 -8.49 3.77 7.51
C PRO A 13 -8.44 3.77 5.98
N ARG A 14 -8.08 4.90 5.35
CA ARG A 14 -8.12 5.05 3.90
C ARG A 14 -6.82 5.57 3.27
N TYR A 15 -5.77 5.75 4.05
CA TYR A 15 -4.51 6.30 3.55
C TYR A 15 -3.29 5.51 4.01
N VAL A 16 -2.45 5.17 3.05
CA VAL A 16 -1.12 4.60 3.26
C VAL A 16 -0.08 5.66 2.93
N LEU A 17 0.83 5.89 3.86
CA LEU A 17 2.04 6.66 3.67
C LEU A 17 3.11 5.80 3.02
N THR A 18 3.79 6.31 2.01
CA THR A 18 4.89 5.62 1.33
C THR A 18 5.88 6.64 0.76
N ALA A 19 6.93 6.16 0.10
CA ALA A 19 7.89 7.01 -0.59
C ALA A 19 7.36 7.43 -1.98
N ALA A 20 7.69 8.64 -2.42
CA ALA A 20 7.28 9.12 -3.73
C ALA A 20 7.96 8.34 -4.88
N HIS A 21 9.16 7.80 -4.66
CA HIS A 21 9.85 6.97 -5.65
C HIS A 21 9.20 5.59 -5.84
N CYS A 22 8.42 5.10 -4.87
CA CYS A 22 7.67 3.85 -4.99
C CYS A 22 6.52 3.94 -5.98
N LEU A 23 6.03 5.16 -6.20
CA LEU A 23 4.98 5.42 -7.16
C LEU A 23 5.58 5.63 -8.54
N SER A 24 4.98 4.98 -9.54
CA SER A 24 5.36 5.14 -10.94
C SER A 24 5.41 6.63 -11.31
N ASN A 25 6.20 7.01 -12.30
CA ASN A 25 6.11 8.35 -12.90
C ASN A 25 4.79 8.46 -13.68
N THR A 26 3.67 8.46 -12.95
CA THR A 26 2.37 8.88 -13.44
C THR A 26 2.53 10.36 -13.75
N LEU A 27 2.59 10.65 -15.05
CA LEU A 27 2.58 12.00 -15.58
C LEU A 27 1.53 12.83 -14.83
N TYR A 28 1.95 13.98 -14.31
CA TYR A 28 1.10 15.00 -13.72
C TYR A 28 0.04 15.43 -14.75
N LEU A 29 -1.12 14.78 -14.78
CA LEU A 29 -2.27 15.22 -15.57
C LEU A 29 -3.10 16.22 -14.78
N LEU A 30 -2.50 17.39 -14.52
CA LEU A 30 -3.25 18.58 -14.09
C LEU A 30 -3.47 19.56 -15.25
N LYS A 31 -2.97 19.27 -16.47
CA LYS A 31 -2.97 20.25 -17.57
C LYS A 31 -3.95 19.96 -18.71
N TYR A 32 -4.41 18.72 -18.85
CA TYR A 32 -5.38 18.34 -19.88
C TYR A 32 -6.35 17.33 -19.27
N ASN A 33 -7.65 17.52 -19.48
CA ASN A 33 -8.79 16.72 -18.98
C ASN A 33 -8.77 15.24 -19.46
N PHE A 34 -7.65 14.56 -19.32
CA PHE A 34 -7.48 13.14 -19.59
C PHE A 34 -7.21 12.48 -18.25
N LYS A 35 -8.19 11.73 -17.74
CA LYS A 35 -7.98 10.86 -16.57
C LYS A 35 -6.84 9.89 -16.94
N CYS A 36 -5.76 9.88 -16.17
CA CYS A 36 -4.68 8.90 -16.32
C CYS A 36 -5.15 7.52 -15.82
N PHE A 37 -6.16 6.96 -16.49
CA PHE A 37 -6.83 5.73 -16.11
C PHE A 37 -5.93 4.49 -16.26
N PHE A 38 -4.86 4.60 -17.06
CA PHE A 38 -4.01 3.45 -17.40
C PHE A 38 -2.86 3.13 -16.42
N SER A 39 -2.40 4.08 -15.58
CA SER A 39 -1.25 3.84 -14.67
C SER A 39 -1.64 3.47 -13.23
N LEU A 40 -2.92 3.61 -12.85
CA LEU A 40 -3.41 3.25 -11.52
C LEU A 40 -3.67 1.74 -11.37
N ASN A 41 -3.87 1.02 -12.49
CA ASN A 41 -4.29 -0.39 -12.50
C ASN A 41 -3.21 -1.42 -12.08
N ARG A 42 -2.04 -0.99 -11.60
CA ARG A 42 -0.95 -1.92 -11.22
C ARG A 42 -0.49 -1.82 -9.77
N ILE A 43 -1.04 -0.91 -8.96
CA ILE A 43 -0.67 -0.82 -7.55
C ILE A 43 -1.83 -1.33 -6.70
N SER A 44 -1.58 -2.41 -5.97
CA SER A 44 -2.38 -2.88 -4.85
C SER A 44 -1.55 -2.76 -3.57
N VAL A 45 -2.22 -2.56 -2.45
CA VAL A 45 -1.60 -2.63 -1.11
C VAL A 45 -2.11 -3.89 -0.44
N ARG A 46 -1.18 -4.72 0.04
CA ARG A 46 -1.48 -5.84 0.94
C ARG A 46 -1.38 -5.39 2.39
N LEU A 47 -2.38 -5.70 3.20
CA LEU A 47 -2.44 -5.38 4.62
C LEU A 47 -2.55 -6.66 5.46
N GLY A 48 -2.00 -6.64 6.67
CA GLY A 48 -2.09 -7.73 7.64
C GLY A 48 -1.15 -8.91 7.38
N GLU A 49 -0.14 -8.72 6.55
CA GLU A 49 0.82 -9.76 6.15
C GLU A 49 1.97 -9.88 7.15
N HIS A 50 2.28 -11.12 7.58
CA HIS A 50 3.46 -11.42 8.39
C HIS A 50 4.51 -12.20 7.61
N THR A 51 4.11 -13.16 6.76
CA THR A 51 5.02 -14.00 5.99
C THR A 51 4.59 -14.14 4.53
N LEU A 52 5.44 -13.68 3.61
CA LEU A 52 5.11 -13.64 2.17
C LEU A 52 5.01 -15.02 1.49
N ASP A 53 5.49 -16.07 2.17
CA ASP A 53 5.63 -17.41 1.61
C ASP A 53 4.44 -18.33 1.98
N ASN A 54 3.51 -17.87 2.82
CA ASN A 54 2.40 -18.68 3.29
C ASN A 54 1.14 -17.83 3.51
N ASP A 55 0.00 -18.29 2.98
CA ASP A 55 -1.27 -17.56 3.07
C ASP A 55 -1.90 -17.62 4.50
N GLU A 56 -1.40 -18.50 5.38
CA GLU A 56 -1.96 -18.71 6.72
C GLU A 56 -0.92 -18.47 7.84
N ASP A 57 -0.97 -17.30 8.47
CA ASP A 57 -0.06 -16.90 9.54
C ASP A 57 -0.51 -17.44 10.91
N CYS A 58 -0.02 -18.62 11.30
CA CYS A 58 -0.38 -19.26 12.56
C CYS A 58 0.80 -19.45 13.51
N ARG A 59 0.56 -19.24 14.82
CA ARG A 59 1.48 -19.58 15.91
C ARG A 59 0.89 -20.66 16.79
N VAL A 60 1.72 -21.62 17.19
CA VAL A 60 1.35 -22.73 18.08
C VAL A 60 1.89 -22.44 19.49
N SER A 61 1.00 -22.46 20.48
CA SER A 61 1.37 -22.31 21.89
C SER A 61 2.03 -23.59 22.43
N PRO A 62 2.85 -23.52 23.50
CA PRO A 62 3.35 -24.71 24.20
C PRO A 62 2.26 -25.70 24.66
N SER A 63 1.01 -25.21 24.82
CA SER A 63 -0.18 -26.02 25.13
C SER A 63 -0.75 -26.78 23.92
N GLY A 64 -0.16 -26.66 22.73
CA GLY A 64 -0.67 -27.20 21.47
C GLY A 64 -1.77 -26.36 20.82
N ARG A 65 -2.19 -25.25 21.44
CA ARG A 65 -3.23 -24.37 20.88
C ARG A 65 -2.70 -23.56 19.70
N ARG A 66 -3.34 -23.72 18.54
CA ARG A 66 -3.10 -22.93 17.32
C ARG A 66 -3.86 -21.60 17.36
N ARG A 67 -3.19 -20.49 17.09
CA ARG A 67 -3.80 -19.16 16.87
C ARG A 67 -3.30 -18.59 15.56
N CYS A 68 -4.23 -18.17 14.71
CA CYS A 68 -3.91 -17.63 13.39
C CYS A 68 -4.34 -16.16 13.30
N ALA A 69 -3.58 -15.37 12.55
CA ALA A 69 -3.96 -14.03 12.17
C ALA A 69 -5.16 -14.08 11.20
N PRO A 70 -5.96 -13.00 11.10
CA PRO A 70 -6.90 -12.84 10.00
C PRO A 70 -6.18 -12.91 8.64
N PRO A 71 -6.87 -13.32 7.57
CA PRO A 71 -6.27 -13.36 6.24
C PRO A 71 -5.85 -11.95 5.79
N VAL A 72 -4.81 -11.90 4.96
CA VAL A 72 -4.35 -10.66 4.34
C VAL A 72 -5.43 -10.02 3.48
N LYS A 73 -5.37 -8.70 3.37
CA LYS A 73 -6.31 -7.94 2.54
C LYS A 73 -5.57 -7.16 1.47
N ASP A 74 -5.82 -7.52 0.21
CA ASP A 74 -5.32 -6.82 -0.97
C ASP A 74 -6.32 -5.75 -1.40
N VAL A 75 -5.90 -4.49 -1.38
CA VAL A 75 -6.76 -3.32 -1.62
C VAL A 75 -6.24 -2.53 -2.82
N SER A 76 -7.13 -2.17 -3.74
CA SER A 76 -6.79 -1.34 -4.89
C SER A 76 -6.63 0.14 -4.51
N ILE A 77 -5.89 0.88 -5.32
CA ILE A 77 -5.63 2.31 -5.08
C ILE A 77 -6.60 3.17 -5.89
N GLU A 78 -7.32 4.05 -5.18
CA GLU A 78 -8.17 5.08 -5.80
C GLU A 78 -7.32 6.25 -6.33
N MET A 79 -6.33 6.68 -5.55
CA MET A 79 -5.53 7.87 -5.88
C MET A 79 -4.09 7.76 -5.35
N GLN A 80 -3.16 8.27 -6.15
CA GLN A 80 -1.73 8.39 -5.82
C GLN A 80 -1.37 9.88 -5.71
N ILE A 81 -0.81 10.30 -4.58
CA ILE A 81 -0.53 11.70 -4.27
C ILE A 81 0.95 11.84 -3.90
N LYS A 82 1.80 12.24 -4.86
CA LYS A 82 3.20 12.57 -4.60
C LYS A 82 3.30 13.95 -3.93
N HIS A 83 4.32 14.15 -3.11
CA HIS A 83 4.64 15.50 -2.66
C HIS A 83 4.88 16.42 -3.87
N PRO A 84 4.25 17.60 -3.95
CA PRO A 84 4.32 18.48 -5.12
C PRO A 84 5.75 18.97 -5.42
N GLN A 85 6.62 18.98 -4.41
CA GLN A 85 8.04 19.32 -4.53
C GLN A 85 8.96 18.10 -4.55
N TYR A 86 8.45 16.89 -4.86
CA TYR A 86 9.30 15.70 -5.01
C TYR A 86 10.25 15.87 -6.20
N ASP A 87 11.55 15.76 -5.93
CA ASP A 87 12.60 15.77 -6.95
C ASP A 87 13.20 14.37 -7.04
N LYS A 88 12.98 13.68 -8.17
CA LYS A 88 13.47 12.31 -8.40
C LYS A 88 15.00 12.23 -8.42
N ASN A 89 15.67 13.26 -8.94
CA ASN A 89 17.11 13.28 -9.12
C ASN A 89 17.82 13.55 -7.80
N LYS A 90 17.28 14.49 -7.02
CA LYS A 90 17.83 14.88 -5.72
C LYS A 90 17.28 14.07 -4.54
N LYS A 91 16.24 13.25 -4.76
CA LYS A 91 15.50 12.49 -3.73
C LYS A 91 14.92 13.38 -2.63
N ILE A 92 14.65 14.63 -2.95
CA ILE A 92 14.06 15.60 -2.01
C ILE A 92 12.55 15.38 -1.96
N ASN A 93 11.95 15.49 -0.77
CA ASN A 93 10.52 15.28 -0.54
C ASN A 93 10.01 13.93 -1.04
N ASP A 94 10.76 12.86 -0.76
CA ASP A 94 10.45 11.50 -1.16
C ASP A 94 9.33 10.87 -0.30
N ILE A 95 8.16 11.51 -0.34
CA ILE A 95 6.99 11.17 0.46
C ILE A 95 5.73 11.24 -0.41
N ALA A 96 4.83 10.28 -0.23
CA ALA A 96 3.59 10.20 -0.97
C ALA A 96 2.49 9.52 -0.16
N LEU A 97 1.25 9.80 -0.55
CA LEU A 97 0.05 9.18 -0.01
C LEU A 97 -0.64 8.33 -1.08
N LEU A 98 -1.10 7.16 -0.67
CA LEU A 98 -1.98 6.29 -1.42
C LEU A 98 -3.36 6.32 -0.77
N ARG A 99 -4.39 6.74 -1.51
CA ARG A 99 -5.78 6.62 -1.07
C ARG A 99 -6.33 5.26 -1.49
N LEU A 100 -6.78 4.49 -0.52
CA LEU A 100 -7.37 3.17 -0.72
C LEU A 100 -8.77 3.29 -1.33
N SER A 101 -9.14 2.35 -2.21
CA SER A 101 -10.48 2.30 -2.83
C SER A 101 -11.59 2.06 -1.80
N GLU A 102 -11.30 1.32 -0.74
CA GLU A 102 -12.18 1.05 0.39
C GLU A 102 -11.54 1.44 1.73
N SER A 103 -12.37 1.62 2.75
CA SER A 103 -11.92 1.89 4.12
C SER A 103 -11.57 0.60 4.85
N ILE A 104 -10.45 0.61 5.55
CA ILE A 104 -9.95 -0.52 6.34
C ILE A 104 -10.19 -0.20 7.81
N PRO A 105 -11.02 -0.99 8.51
CA PRO A 105 -11.19 -0.84 9.95
C PRO A 105 -9.84 -0.99 10.64
N LEU A 106 -9.45 0.01 11.43
CA LEU A 106 -8.30 -0.09 12.31
C LEU A 106 -8.73 -0.94 13.50
N ASN A 107 -8.66 -2.26 13.33
CA ASN A 107 -8.84 -3.19 14.45
C ASN A 107 -7.46 -3.40 15.07
N ASP A 108 -7.33 -3.26 16.39
CA ASP A 108 -6.08 -3.28 17.16
C ASP A 108 -5.32 -4.64 17.19
N ARG A 109 -5.35 -5.42 16.11
CA ARG A 109 -4.71 -6.74 16.07
C ARG A 109 -3.99 -6.96 14.75
N GLY A 110 -2.88 -6.24 14.59
CA GLY A 110 -1.76 -6.68 13.75
C GLY A 110 -0.91 -7.73 14.48
#